data_AF-A0A7V2UZI5-F1
#
_entry.id   AF-A0A7V2UZI5-F1
#
_cell.length_a   1.000
_cell.length_b   1.000
_cell.length_c   1.000
_cell.angle_alpha   90.00
_cell.angle_beta   90.00
_cell.angle_gamma   90.00
#
_symmetry.space_group_name_H-M   'P 1'
#
loop_
_entity.id
_entity.type
_entity.pdbx_description
1 polymer ?
#
loop_
_entity_poly.entity_id
_entity_poly.type
_entity_poly.pdbx_seq_one_letter_code
_entity_poly.pdbx_strand_id
1 'polypeptide(L)'
;MIIVMKRTATEAEIDAVAAKLESLGFKARRIVGEERSVIGAVGKATRPPKDAFVEMAGVAEVVEVSKPYKIVAREFKEGDTIVQVGRVPIGGRGVAIIAGPCAVESRAQILEVAQAVKEAGGHLLRGGAFKPRTSPYAFQGLGEEGLAYLAEAREKSGLGIVTEVMDTADAEAVARTADLVQIGARNTQNFALLKRVGRLAKPVLLKRGIAGSIEELLMSAEYVASEGNEQVVLCERGIRTYETATRFTLDLNAVPVIHRLSHLPVVVDPSHGTGHRGYVTAMARAAVAAGADGIAVEVHPDPDKSVSDSQQTITIPAFRQLVKEVRQVARAVGRDVL
;
A
#
# COMPACT_ATOMS: atom_id res chain seq x y z
N MET A 1 -5.36 20.11 -16.87
CA MET A 1 -6.11 20.93 -15.89
C MET A 1 -7.03 21.85 -16.66
N ILE A 2 -8.24 22.05 -16.19
CA ILE A 2 -9.25 22.94 -16.72
C ILE A 2 -9.57 23.97 -15.65
N ILE A 3 -9.45 25.25 -15.97
CA ILE A 3 -9.83 26.35 -15.08
C ILE A 3 -11.15 26.90 -15.59
N VAL A 4 -12.20 26.82 -14.78
CA VAL A 4 -13.51 27.34 -15.11
C VAL A 4 -13.61 28.74 -14.51
N MET A 5 -13.95 29.72 -15.35
CA MET A 5 -14.09 31.10 -14.93
C MET A 5 -15.51 31.36 -14.40
N LYS A 6 -15.66 32.35 -13.51
CA LYS A 6 -16.94 32.90 -13.07
C LYS A 6 -17.68 33.46 -14.29
N ARG A 7 -19.01 33.41 -14.25
CA ARG A 7 -19.86 34.00 -15.30
C ARG A 7 -19.60 35.49 -15.51
N THR A 8 -19.17 36.18 -14.45
CA THR A 8 -18.88 37.61 -14.43
C THR A 8 -17.40 37.92 -14.62
N ALA A 9 -16.56 36.93 -14.96
CA ALA A 9 -15.14 37.15 -15.15
C ALA A 9 -14.90 38.08 -16.34
N THR A 10 -14.09 39.10 -16.11
CA THR A 10 -13.67 40.06 -17.12
C THR A 10 -12.59 39.46 -18.03
N GLU A 11 -12.45 39.98 -19.25
CA GLU A 11 -11.36 39.57 -20.15
C GLU A 11 -9.98 39.74 -19.50
N ALA A 12 -9.78 40.81 -18.71
CA ALA A 12 -8.53 41.02 -17.97
C ALA A 12 -8.23 39.92 -16.95
N GLU A 13 -9.25 39.38 -16.27
CA GLU A 13 -9.09 38.25 -15.34
C GLU A 13 -8.79 36.94 -16.11
N ILE A 14 -9.45 36.72 -17.24
CA ILE A 14 -9.20 35.57 -18.13
C ILE A 14 -7.76 35.63 -18.68
N ASP A 15 -7.31 36.81 -19.09
CA ASP A 15 -5.95 37.09 -19.54
C ASP A 15 -4.93 36.80 -18.44
N ALA A 16 -5.18 37.28 -17.22
CA ALA A 16 -4.29 37.07 -16.09
C ALA A 16 -4.09 35.58 -15.77
N VAL A 17 -5.16 34.79 -15.81
CA VAL A 17 -5.10 33.34 -15.59
C VAL A 17 -4.32 32.64 -16.71
N ALA A 18 -4.56 33.00 -17.97
CA ALA A 18 -3.83 32.45 -19.11
C ALA A 18 -2.32 32.81 -19.04
N ALA A 19 -1.99 34.05 -18.73
CA ALA A 19 -0.61 34.51 -18.57
C ALA A 19 0.10 33.80 -17.40
N LYS A 20 -0.61 33.54 -16.29
CA LYS A 20 -0.06 32.77 -15.17
C LYS A 20 0.26 31.34 -15.57
N LEU A 21 -0.62 30.68 -16.33
CA LEU A 21 -0.36 29.35 -16.89
C LEU A 21 0.88 29.34 -17.79
N GLU A 22 1.00 30.34 -18.67
CA GLU A 22 2.15 30.49 -19.57
C GLU A 22 3.45 30.78 -18.83
N SER A 23 3.40 31.55 -17.73
CA SER A 23 4.56 31.80 -16.87
C SER A 23 5.12 30.53 -16.22
N LEU A 24 4.26 29.54 -15.99
CA LEU A 24 4.61 28.22 -15.49
C LEU A 24 5.01 27.26 -16.62
N GLY A 25 5.09 27.76 -17.85
CA GLY A 25 5.47 27.07 -19.08
C GLY A 25 4.39 26.13 -19.64
N PHE A 26 3.11 26.35 -19.32
CA PHE A 26 2.00 25.63 -19.93
C PHE A 26 1.42 26.44 -21.09
N LYS A 27 0.85 25.77 -22.10
CA LYS A 27 0.03 26.46 -23.11
C LYS A 27 -1.37 26.64 -22.56
N ALA A 28 -1.88 27.87 -22.56
CA ALA A 28 -3.26 28.16 -22.20
C ALA A 28 -4.15 28.09 -23.44
N ARG A 29 -5.19 27.25 -23.42
CA ARG A 29 -6.20 27.19 -24.48
C ARG A 29 -7.53 27.69 -23.92
N ARG A 30 -7.95 28.86 -24.41
CA ARG A 30 -9.22 29.47 -24.00
C ARG A 30 -10.37 28.91 -24.81
N ILE A 31 -11.49 28.68 -24.14
CA ILE A 31 -12.77 28.29 -24.72
C ILE A 31 -13.78 29.27 -24.13
N VAL A 32 -14.21 30.25 -24.92
CA VAL A 32 -15.21 31.23 -24.50
C VAL A 32 -16.58 30.66 -24.87
N GLY A 33 -17.35 30.25 -23.85
CA GLY A 33 -18.70 29.76 -24.01
C GLY A 33 -19.74 30.84 -23.70
N GLU A 34 -20.97 30.66 -24.17
CA GLU A 34 -22.08 31.62 -23.96
C GLU A 34 -22.41 31.81 -22.47
N GLU A 35 -22.24 30.78 -21.64
CA GLU A 35 -22.50 30.86 -20.20
C GLU A 35 -21.24 31.03 -19.33
N ARG A 36 -20.13 30.39 -19.72
CA ARG A 36 -18.86 30.41 -18.98
C ARG A 36 -17.66 30.30 -19.92
N SER A 37 -16.58 30.99 -19.56
CA SER A 37 -15.27 30.81 -20.16
C SER A 37 -14.47 29.75 -19.41
N VAL A 38 -13.69 28.98 -20.17
CA VAL A 38 -12.87 27.87 -19.66
C VAL A 38 -11.45 27.99 -20.22
N ILE A 39 -10.44 27.72 -19.40
CA ILE A 39 -9.04 27.75 -19.80
C ILE A 39 -8.42 26.37 -19.56
N GLY A 40 -8.06 25.68 -20.63
CA GLY A 40 -7.33 24.41 -20.59
C GLY A 40 -5.82 24.62 -20.53
N ALA A 41 -5.15 23.96 -19.58
CA ALA A 41 -3.69 23.90 -19.53
C ALA A 41 -3.18 22.68 -20.31
N VAL A 42 -2.32 22.92 -21.33
CA VAL A 42 -1.86 21.90 -22.28
C VAL A 42 -0.32 21.93 -22.44
N GLY A 43 0.28 20.79 -22.79
CA GLY A 43 1.62 20.75 -23.39
C GLY A 43 2.79 20.39 -22.47
N LYS A 44 2.54 20.06 -21.20
CA LYS A 44 3.53 19.48 -20.30
C LYS A 44 3.02 18.16 -19.74
N ALA A 45 3.95 17.25 -19.46
CA ALA A 45 3.62 16.03 -18.74
C ALA A 45 3.18 16.37 -17.31
N THR A 46 3.82 17.32 -16.62
CA THR A 46 3.48 17.71 -15.23
C THR A 46 2.19 18.52 -15.15
N ARG A 47 1.55 18.59 -13.97
CA ARG A 47 0.36 19.44 -13.75
C ARG A 47 0.76 20.82 -13.23
N PRO A 48 0.02 21.89 -13.56
CA PRO A 48 0.13 23.16 -12.86
C PRO A 48 -0.31 23.01 -11.39
N PRO A 49 0.28 23.74 -10.44
CA PRO A 49 -0.15 23.73 -9.05
C PRO A 49 -1.55 24.35 -8.93
N LYS A 50 -2.55 23.54 -8.55
CA LYS A 50 -3.95 23.96 -8.40
C LYS A 50 -4.09 25.23 -7.56
N ASP A 51 -3.41 25.29 -6.42
CA ASP A 51 -3.49 26.40 -5.46
C ASP A 51 -3.01 27.74 -6.03
N ALA A 52 -2.19 27.72 -7.10
CA ALA A 52 -1.79 28.94 -7.78
C ALA A 52 -2.92 29.62 -8.58
N PHE A 53 -4.05 28.92 -8.77
CA PHE A 53 -5.17 29.37 -9.60
C PHE A 53 -6.49 29.49 -8.85
N VAL A 54 -6.72 28.69 -7.80
CA VAL A 54 -8.01 28.67 -7.06
C VAL A 54 -8.39 30.05 -6.53
N GLU A 55 -7.42 30.82 -6.06
CA GLU A 55 -7.61 32.16 -5.48
C GLU A 55 -7.48 33.31 -6.49
N MET A 56 -7.28 33.02 -7.78
CA MET A 56 -7.18 34.08 -8.77
C MET A 56 -8.55 34.73 -9.02
N ALA A 57 -8.54 36.04 -9.21
CA ALA A 57 -9.73 36.81 -9.58
C ALA A 57 -10.37 36.23 -10.85
N GLY A 58 -11.70 36.23 -10.91
CA GLY A 58 -12.46 35.61 -12.00
C GLY A 58 -12.49 34.08 -12.02
N VAL A 59 -11.72 33.33 -11.21
CA VAL A 59 -11.77 31.86 -11.20
C VAL A 59 -12.97 31.36 -10.38
N ALA A 60 -13.75 30.43 -10.93
CA ALA A 60 -14.86 29.77 -10.22
C ALA A 60 -14.43 28.42 -9.63
N GLU A 61 -13.74 27.60 -10.43
CA GLU A 61 -13.24 26.31 -10.00
C GLU A 61 -12.06 25.87 -10.87
N VAL A 62 -11.24 24.97 -10.31
CA VAL A 62 -10.11 24.36 -11.01
C VAL A 62 -10.31 22.84 -10.99
N VAL A 63 -10.48 22.27 -12.18
CA VAL A 63 -10.71 20.84 -12.42
C VAL A 63 -9.43 20.19 -12.93
N GLU A 64 -8.95 19.19 -12.21
CA GLU A 64 -7.79 18.41 -12.65
C GLU A 64 -8.24 17.33 -13.65
N VAL A 65 -7.53 17.24 -14.78
CA VAL A 65 -7.88 16.31 -15.88
C VAL A 65 -6.94 15.10 -15.88
N SER A 66 -5.66 15.33 -15.59
CA SER A 66 -4.65 14.29 -15.49
C SER A 66 -4.53 13.81 -14.06
N LYS A 67 -4.31 12.51 -13.86
CA LYS A 67 -3.96 11.94 -12.56
C LYS A 67 -2.66 12.55 -12.03
N PRO A 68 -2.51 12.71 -10.71
CA PRO A 68 -1.32 13.33 -10.12
C PRO A 68 -0.09 12.42 -10.10
N TYR A 69 -0.27 11.10 -10.26
CA TYR A 69 0.76 10.07 -10.38
C TYR A 69 0.84 9.59 -11.83
N LYS A 70 2.04 9.20 -12.28
CA LYS A 70 2.28 8.70 -13.65
C LYS A 70 3.03 7.40 -13.70
N ILE A 71 4.16 7.29 -13.00
CA ILE A 71 5.02 6.11 -13.06
C ILE A 71 4.21 4.88 -12.65
N VAL A 72 3.36 5.02 -11.64
CA VAL A 72 2.50 3.92 -11.15
C VAL A 72 1.14 3.83 -11.85
N ALA A 73 0.83 4.73 -12.79
CA ALA A 73 -0.47 4.77 -13.46
C ALA A 73 -0.54 3.72 -14.57
N ARG A 74 -1.69 3.03 -14.68
CA ARG A 74 -1.94 2.08 -15.78
C ARG A 74 -1.91 2.76 -17.16
N GLU A 75 -2.20 4.05 -17.23
CA GLU A 75 -2.10 4.84 -18.48
C GLU A 75 -0.66 4.97 -18.99
N PHE A 76 0.34 4.80 -18.13
CA PHE A 76 1.75 4.96 -18.48
C PHE A 76 2.43 3.62 -18.80
N LYS A 77 1.92 2.51 -18.29
CA LYS A 77 2.47 1.17 -18.50
C LYS A 77 1.35 0.17 -18.79
N GLU A 78 1.42 -0.42 -19.97
CA GLU A 78 0.56 -1.54 -20.36
C GLU A 78 0.98 -2.83 -19.64
N GLY A 79 0.00 -3.63 -19.26
CA GLY A 79 0.20 -4.88 -18.53
C GLY A 79 0.43 -4.70 -17.03
N ASP A 80 0.35 -5.82 -16.29
CA ASP A 80 0.51 -5.82 -14.83
C ASP A 80 1.99 -5.94 -14.45
N THR A 81 2.38 -5.25 -13.39
CA THR A 81 3.71 -5.40 -12.80
C THR A 81 3.75 -6.61 -11.90
N ILE A 82 4.67 -7.52 -12.20
CA ILE A 82 4.96 -8.66 -11.35
C ILE A 82 6.20 -8.32 -10.52
N VAL A 83 6.01 -8.16 -9.21
CA VAL A 83 7.10 -7.88 -8.27
C VAL A 83 7.69 -9.19 -7.77
N GLN A 84 8.98 -9.39 -8.01
CA GLN A 84 9.68 -10.61 -7.61
C GLN A 84 10.26 -10.46 -6.20
N VAL A 85 9.69 -11.19 -5.23
CA VAL A 85 10.16 -11.22 -3.84
C VAL A 85 10.85 -12.56 -3.58
N GLY A 86 12.18 -12.58 -3.72
CA GLY A 86 12.94 -13.83 -3.71
C GLY A 86 12.46 -14.75 -4.83
N ARG A 87 11.80 -15.86 -4.49
CA ARG A 87 11.21 -16.81 -5.46
C ARG A 87 9.70 -16.60 -5.69
N VAL A 88 9.08 -15.63 -5.03
CA VAL A 88 7.63 -15.42 -5.02
C VAL A 88 7.25 -14.25 -5.95
N PRO A 89 6.58 -14.52 -7.09
CA PRO A 89 6.06 -13.46 -7.95
C PRO A 89 4.71 -12.94 -7.42
N ILE A 90 4.59 -11.63 -7.18
CA ILE A 90 3.34 -10.99 -6.74
C ILE A 90 2.81 -10.09 -7.86
N GLY A 91 1.52 -10.26 -8.23
CA GLY A 91 0.87 -9.52 -9.33
C GLY A 91 0.55 -10.34 -10.57
N GLY A 92 0.83 -11.64 -10.54
CA GLY A 92 0.42 -12.58 -11.58
C GLY A 92 -0.94 -13.25 -11.28
N ARG A 93 -1.20 -14.36 -11.98
CA ARG A 93 -2.42 -15.16 -11.75
C ARG A 93 -2.46 -15.79 -10.35
N GLY A 94 -1.29 -16.10 -9.80
CA GLY A 94 -1.13 -16.71 -8.48
C GLY A 94 -1.34 -15.72 -7.34
N VAL A 95 -2.03 -16.16 -6.29
CA VAL A 95 -2.28 -15.39 -5.07
C VAL A 95 -1.19 -15.68 -4.04
N ALA A 96 -0.43 -14.66 -3.66
CA ALA A 96 0.61 -14.78 -2.65
C ALA A 96 0.02 -14.80 -1.22
N ILE A 97 0.64 -15.57 -0.33
CA ILE A 97 0.24 -15.65 1.08
C ILE A 97 1.43 -15.26 1.93
N ILE A 98 1.33 -14.09 2.55
CA ILE A 98 2.30 -13.55 3.50
C ILE A 98 1.74 -13.81 4.90
N ALA A 99 2.46 -14.55 5.73
CA ALA A 99 1.96 -14.90 7.06
C ALA A 99 3.08 -14.93 8.10
N GLY A 100 2.72 -14.68 9.35
CA GLY A 100 3.66 -14.66 10.47
C GLY A 100 3.17 -13.76 11.59
N PRO A 101 3.93 -13.62 12.68
CA PRO A 101 3.46 -12.89 13.85
C PRO A 101 3.42 -11.37 13.64
N CYS A 102 2.69 -10.70 14.53
CA CYS A 102 2.69 -9.25 14.57
C CYS A 102 4.08 -8.68 14.91
N ALA A 103 4.72 -9.25 15.94
CA ALA A 103 6.06 -8.92 16.37
C ALA A 103 6.91 -10.19 16.46
N VAL A 104 8.22 -10.05 16.29
CA VAL A 104 9.16 -11.12 16.64
C VAL A 104 9.36 -11.08 18.14
N GLU A 105 8.92 -12.12 18.85
CA GLU A 105 8.91 -12.14 20.33
C GLU A 105 10.08 -12.94 20.90
N SER A 106 10.47 -14.00 20.20
CA SER A 106 11.63 -14.82 20.54
C SER A 106 12.08 -15.63 19.33
N ARG A 107 13.31 -16.15 19.39
CA ARG A 107 13.84 -17.08 18.39
C ARG A 107 12.96 -18.32 18.21
N ALA A 108 12.55 -18.96 19.32
CA ALA A 108 11.73 -20.18 19.25
C ALA A 108 10.39 -19.92 18.55
N GLN A 109 9.73 -18.82 18.92
CA GLN A 109 8.44 -18.41 18.40
C GLN A 109 8.48 -18.17 16.88
N ILE A 110 9.45 -17.40 16.38
CA ILE A 110 9.52 -17.10 14.94
C ILE A 110 9.89 -18.33 14.10
N LEU A 111 10.75 -19.22 14.61
CA LEU A 111 11.12 -20.45 13.92
C LEU A 111 9.95 -21.42 13.82
N GLU A 112 9.17 -21.58 14.89
CA GLU A 112 7.95 -22.40 14.89
C GLU A 112 6.93 -21.87 13.87
N VAL A 113 6.67 -20.55 13.88
CA VAL A 113 5.73 -19.94 12.94
C VAL A 113 6.22 -20.05 11.50
N ALA A 114 7.51 -19.85 11.24
CA ALA A 114 8.09 -19.97 9.90
C ALA A 114 7.84 -21.37 9.31
N GLN A 115 8.09 -22.41 10.11
CA GLN A 115 7.85 -23.79 9.70
C GLN A 115 6.36 -24.06 9.46
N ALA A 116 5.50 -23.63 10.38
CA ALA A 116 4.05 -23.79 10.26
C ALA A 116 3.48 -23.06 9.04
N VAL A 117 3.99 -21.86 8.73
CA VAL A 117 3.60 -21.08 7.55
C VAL A 117 4.00 -21.81 6.28
N LYS A 118 5.24 -22.32 6.21
CA LYS A 118 5.72 -23.09 5.06
C LYS A 118 4.88 -24.33 4.80
N GLU A 119 4.62 -25.14 5.83
CA GLU A 119 3.83 -26.37 5.75
C GLU A 119 2.38 -26.13 5.32
N ALA A 120 1.80 -25.01 5.76
CA ALA A 120 0.43 -24.66 5.40
C ALA A 120 0.28 -24.19 3.94
N GLY A 121 1.40 -23.86 3.27
CA GLY A 121 1.41 -23.29 1.92
C GLY A 121 1.49 -21.76 1.89
N GLY A 122 2.10 -21.15 2.91
CA GLY A 122 2.52 -19.75 2.88
C GLY A 122 3.78 -19.56 2.02
N HIS A 123 3.95 -18.35 1.49
CA HIS A 123 4.99 -18.03 0.51
C HIS A 123 6.06 -17.10 1.07
N LEU A 124 5.67 -16.20 1.96
CA LEU A 124 6.56 -15.24 2.61
C LEU A 124 6.26 -15.23 4.12
N LEU A 125 7.33 -15.08 4.91
CA LEU A 125 7.23 -14.94 6.36
C LEU A 125 7.26 -13.45 6.72
N ARG A 126 6.24 -12.98 7.44
CA ARG A 126 6.26 -11.63 8.02
C ARG A 126 6.60 -11.62 9.50
N GLY A 127 7.23 -10.55 9.97
CA GLY A 127 7.44 -10.32 11.41
C GLY A 127 8.00 -8.92 11.68
N GLY A 128 7.43 -8.21 12.65
CA GLY A 128 7.91 -6.89 13.04
C GLY A 128 9.06 -6.98 14.04
N ALA A 129 10.28 -6.64 13.61
CA ALA A 129 11.44 -6.50 14.52
C ALA A 129 11.39 -5.19 15.31
N PHE A 130 10.80 -4.15 14.73
CA PHE A 130 10.54 -2.85 15.35
C PHE A 130 9.03 -2.58 15.38
N LYS A 131 8.51 -2.00 16.46
CA LYS A 131 7.06 -1.78 16.65
C LYS A 131 6.72 -0.31 16.92
N PRO A 132 5.82 0.31 16.14
CA PRO A 132 5.38 1.68 16.41
C PRO A 132 4.29 1.63 17.49
N ARG A 133 4.66 1.90 18.75
CA ARG A 133 3.74 1.83 19.89
C ARG A 133 3.25 3.22 20.29
N THR A 134 1.95 3.29 20.58
CA THR A 134 1.33 4.50 21.15
C THR A 134 1.80 4.74 22.59
N SER A 135 2.08 3.67 23.36
CA SER A 135 2.61 3.77 24.71
C SER A 135 4.11 3.45 24.72
N PRO A 136 4.95 4.27 25.37
CA PRO A 136 6.39 4.00 25.50
C PRO A 136 6.69 2.77 26.38
N TYR A 137 5.75 2.36 27.24
CA TYR A 137 5.91 1.20 28.14
C TYR A 137 5.58 -0.14 27.49
N ALA A 138 5.06 -0.09 26.26
CA ALA A 138 4.72 -1.30 25.55
C ALA A 138 5.98 -1.92 24.91
N PHE A 139 5.93 -3.21 24.55
CA PHE A 139 7.01 -3.87 23.83
C PHE A 139 7.35 -3.13 22.53
N GLN A 140 8.60 -2.68 22.40
CA GLN A 140 9.08 -1.85 21.28
C GLN A 140 9.61 -2.69 20.09
N GLY A 141 9.73 -4.00 20.26
CA GLY A 141 10.42 -4.88 19.32
C GLY A 141 11.82 -5.26 19.81
N LEU A 142 12.40 -6.30 19.20
CA LEU A 142 13.77 -6.77 19.49
C LEU A 142 14.85 -6.07 18.65
N GLY A 143 14.47 -5.18 17.73
CA GLY A 143 15.40 -4.47 16.86
C GLY A 143 16.29 -5.42 16.05
N GLU A 144 17.61 -5.21 16.07
CA GLU A 144 18.57 -6.03 15.33
C GLU A 144 18.55 -7.52 15.71
N GLU A 145 18.28 -7.84 16.98
CA GLU A 145 18.14 -9.23 17.41
C GLU A 145 16.93 -9.90 16.73
N GLY A 146 15.82 -9.17 16.64
CA GLY A 146 14.63 -9.62 15.90
C GLY A 146 14.90 -9.82 14.41
N LEU A 147 15.72 -8.94 13.80
CA LEU A 147 16.19 -9.11 12.41
C LEU A 147 17.06 -10.36 12.26
N ALA A 148 17.97 -10.63 13.20
CA ALA A 148 18.80 -11.82 13.19
C ALA A 148 17.95 -13.11 13.26
N TYR A 149 16.91 -13.13 14.10
CA TYR A 149 15.99 -14.27 14.17
C TYR A 149 15.16 -14.44 12.89
N LEU A 150 14.75 -13.36 12.23
CA LEU A 150 14.10 -13.43 10.92
C LEU A 150 15.04 -13.98 9.83
N ALA A 151 16.31 -13.55 9.83
CA ALA A 151 17.31 -14.09 8.91
C ALA A 151 17.49 -15.60 9.11
N GLU A 152 17.59 -16.07 10.35
CA GLU A 152 17.67 -17.51 10.64
C GLU A 152 16.39 -18.26 10.22
N ALA A 153 15.21 -17.67 10.45
CA ALA A 153 13.94 -18.25 10.04
C ALA A 153 13.86 -18.42 8.52
N ARG A 154 14.39 -17.47 7.73
CA ARG A 154 14.54 -17.61 6.28
C ARG A 154 15.41 -18.79 5.93
N GLU A 155 16.60 -18.91 6.51
CA GLU A 155 17.53 -20.00 6.16
C GLU A 155 16.95 -21.39 6.47
N LYS A 156 16.16 -21.51 7.55
CA LYS A 156 15.54 -22.79 7.94
C LYS A 156 14.29 -23.14 7.15
N SER A 157 13.46 -22.16 6.80
CA SER A 157 12.16 -22.39 6.15
C SER A 157 12.18 -22.21 4.63
N GLY A 158 13.17 -21.49 4.12
CA GLY A 158 13.24 -21.02 2.74
C GLY A 158 12.21 -19.96 2.37
N LEU A 159 11.47 -19.40 3.34
CA LEU A 159 10.50 -18.31 3.11
C LEU A 159 11.21 -16.96 3.08
N GLY A 160 10.91 -16.15 2.06
CA GLY A 160 11.38 -14.75 2.02
C GLY A 160 10.79 -13.91 3.16
N ILE A 161 11.54 -12.92 3.64
CA ILE A 161 11.18 -12.10 4.80
C ILE A 161 10.49 -10.80 4.40
N VAL A 162 9.35 -10.54 5.03
CA VAL A 162 8.65 -9.26 5.02
C VAL A 162 8.76 -8.62 6.41
N THR A 163 9.45 -7.49 6.52
CA THR A 163 9.59 -6.78 7.80
C THR A 163 9.50 -5.27 7.61
N GLU A 164 9.02 -4.58 8.63
CA GLU A 164 8.71 -3.15 8.58
C GLU A 164 9.93 -2.31 8.92
N VAL A 165 10.14 -1.25 8.14
CA VAL A 165 11.03 -0.14 8.48
C VAL A 165 10.21 1.03 9.00
N MET A 166 10.61 1.56 10.15
CA MET A 166 9.90 2.67 10.80
C MET A 166 10.63 4.01 10.66
N ASP A 167 11.96 3.96 10.60
CA ASP A 167 12.85 5.13 10.51
C ASP A 167 13.84 4.98 9.36
N THR A 168 14.23 6.11 8.79
CA THR A 168 15.32 6.22 7.80
C THR A 168 16.66 5.68 8.30
N ALA A 169 16.94 5.76 9.60
CA ALA A 169 18.17 5.27 10.20
C ALA A 169 18.30 3.74 10.13
N ASP A 170 17.19 3.02 10.30
CA ASP A 170 17.16 1.55 10.33
C ASP A 170 17.04 0.94 8.92
N ALA A 171 16.83 1.77 7.89
CA ALA A 171 16.48 1.32 6.54
C ALA A 171 17.49 0.33 5.93
N GLU A 172 18.79 0.56 6.12
CA GLU A 172 19.85 -0.35 5.63
C GLU A 172 19.84 -1.68 6.38
N ALA A 173 19.70 -1.65 7.71
CA ALA A 173 19.68 -2.84 8.54
C ALA A 173 18.47 -3.72 8.20
N VAL A 174 17.30 -3.10 8.04
CA VAL A 174 16.08 -3.78 7.60
C VAL A 174 16.26 -4.35 6.20
N ALA A 175 16.80 -3.59 5.24
CA ALA A 175 16.97 -4.04 3.85
C ALA A 175 17.95 -5.22 3.69
N ARG A 176 18.96 -5.35 4.57
CA ARG A 176 19.85 -6.53 4.58
C ARG A 176 19.10 -7.82 4.93
N THR A 177 18.06 -7.72 5.76
CA THR A 177 17.27 -8.87 6.20
C THR A 177 16.03 -9.09 5.35
N ALA A 178 15.36 -8.02 4.92
CA ALA A 178 14.10 -8.09 4.20
C ALA A 178 14.31 -8.47 2.73
N ASP A 179 13.43 -9.35 2.24
CA ASP A 179 13.21 -9.60 0.82
C ASP A 179 12.12 -8.67 0.27
N LEU A 180 11.21 -8.21 1.15
CA LEU A 180 10.19 -7.19 0.88
C LEU A 180 10.13 -6.22 2.08
N VAL A 181 10.53 -4.96 1.85
CA VAL A 181 10.53 -3.92 2.89
C VAL A 181 9.12 -3.38 3.06
N GLN A 182 8.54 -3.51 4.26
CA GLN A 182 7.21 -2.98 4.54
C GLN A 182 7.29 -1.53 5.03
N ILE A 183 6.43 -0.67 4.46
CA ILE A 183 6.06 0.62 5.03
C ILE A 183 4.68 0.47 5.68
N GLY A 184 4.61 0.65 7.00
CA GLY A 184 3.36 0.59 7.74
C GLY A 184 2.42 1.75 7.46
N ALA A 185 1.13 1.55 7.74
CA ALA A 185 0.07 2.53 7.49
C ALA A 185 0.29 3.90 8.16
N ARG A 186 1.04 3.96 9.27
CA ARG A 186 1.38 5.23 9.95
C ARG A 186 2.46 6.04 9.21
N ASN A 187 3.28 5.36 8.41
CA ASN A 187 4.36 5.94 7.63
C ASN A 187 4.02 6.07 6.14
N THR A 188 2.78 5.81 5.73
CA THR A 188 2.39 5.86 4.30
C THR A 188 2.64 7.21 3.64
N GLN A 189 2.72 8.31 4.40
CA GLN A 189 3.01 9.67 3.92
C GLN A 189 4.27 10.24 4.59
N ASN A 190 5.10 9.40 5.19
CA ASN A 190 6.43 9.78 5.63
C ASN A 190 7.35 9.85 4.41
N PHE A 191 7.27 10.96 3.66
CA PHE A 191 7.95 11.10 2.37
C PHE A 191 9.47 10.98 2.46
N ALA A 192 10.08 11.39 3.58
CA ALA A 192 11.51 11.19 3.81
C ALA A 192 11.85 9.68 3.86
N LEU A 193 11.05 8.89 4.57
CA LEU A 193 11.20 7.44 4.62
C LEU A 193 10.90 6.79 3.27
N LEU A 194 9.81 7.18 2.58
CA LEU A 194 9.47 6.65 1.26
C LEU A 194 10.60 6.88 0.26
N LYS A 195 11.21 8.07 0.25
CA LYS A 195 12.36 8.35 -0.62
C LYS A 195 13.59 7.53 -0.26
N ARG A 196 13.87 7.39 1.04
CA ARG A 196 14.98 6.57 1.52
C ARG A 196 14.82 5.12 1.08
N VAL A 197 13.61 4.57 1.21
CA VAL A 197 13.28 3.19 0.84
C VAL A 197 13.23 3.00 -0.68
N GLY A 198 12.78 4.00 -1.44
CA GLY A 198 12.86 3.98 -2.90
C GLY A 198 14.29 3.91 -3.44
N ARG A 199 15.28 4.36 -2.67
CA ARG A 199 16.71 4.21 -3.02
C ARG A 199 17.31 2.89 -2.58
N LEU A 200 16.55 2.07 -1.82
CA LEU A 200 16.95 0.70 -1.51
C LEU A 200 16.60 -0.15 -2.73
N ALA A 201 17.55 -0.94 -3.23
CA ALA A 201 17.32 -1.89 -4.32
C ALA A 201 16.54 -3.12 -3.84
N LYS A 202 15.38 -2.91 -3.19
CA LYS A 202 14.53 -3.93 -2.59
C LYS A 202 13.05 -3.66 -2.92
N PRO A 203 12.25 -4.71 -3.20
CA PRO A 203 10.80 -4.57 -3.28
C PRO A 203 10.20 -3.92 -2.03
N VAL A 204 9.12 -3.17 -2.20
CA VAL A 204 8.45 -2.41 -1.13
C VAL A 204 6.99 -2.83 -1.00
N LEU A 205 6.54 -3.20 0.20
CA LEU A 205 5.13 -3.37 0.54
C LEU A 205 4.60 -2.10 1.19
N LEU A 206 3.80 -1.32 0.48
CA LEU A 206 3.26 -0.04 0.94
C LEU A 206 1.84 -0.20 1.45
N LYS A 207 1.66 -0.10 2.77
CA LYS A 207 0.33 -0.15 3.40
C LYS A 207 -0.41 1.18 3.25
N ARG A 208 -1.68 1.11 2.86
CA ARG A 208 -2.59 2.26 2.83
C ARG A 208 -2.68 2.93 4.18
N GLY A 209 -2.66 4.27 4.18
CA GLY A 209 -2.86 5.07 5.38
C GLY A 209 -4.22 4.83 6.02
N ILE A 210 -4.27 4.98 7.34
CA ILE A 210 -5.50 4.78 8.13
C ILE A 210 -6.65 5.66 7.65
N ALA A 211 -6.37 6.86 7.13
CA ALA A 211 -7.35 7.78 6.55
C ALA A 211 -7.00 8.17 5.11
N GLY A 212 -6.11 7.40 4.46
CA GLY A 212 -5.62 7.74 3.12
C GLY A 212 -6.63 7.36 2.04
N SER A 213 -6.83 8.25 1.08
CA SER A 213 -7.51 7.94 -0.18
C SER A 213 -6.67 6.99 -1.06
N ILE A 214 -7.30 6.39 -2.07
CA ILE A 214 -6.58 5.57 -3.06
C ILE A 214 -5.58 6.43 -3.85
N GLU A 215 -5.96 7.67 -4.16
CA GLU A 215 -5.05 8.62 -4.82
C GLU A 215 -3.81 8.90 -3.98
N GLU A 216 -3.97 9.15 -2.67
CA GLU A 216 -2.82 9.36 -1.78
C GLU A 216 -1.93 8.12 -1.65
N LEU A 217 -2.52 6.91 -1.63
CA LEU A 217 -1.75 5.67 -1.67
C LEU A 217 -0.92 5.57 -2.95
N LEU A 218 -1.53 5.85 -4.11
CA LEU A 218 -0.84 5.81 -5.40
C LEU A 218 0.23 6.92 -5.50
N MET A 219 -0.03 8.10 -4.94
CA MET A 219 0.99 9.15 -4.82
C MET A 219 2.15 8.72 -3.93
N SER A 220 1.90 8.05 -2.80
CA SER A 220 2.97 7.52 -1.96
C SER A 220 3.79 6.44 -2.68
N ALA A 221 3.16 5.61 -3.52
CA ALA A 221 3.88 4.68 -4.40
C ALA A 221 4.71 5.43 -5.46
N GLU A 222 4.18 6.52 -6.03
CA GLU A 222 4.90 7.41 -6.95
C GLU A 222 6.15 8.00 -6.28
N TYR A 223 6.12 8.34 -4.99
CA TYR A 223 7.30 8.81 -4.26
C TYR A 223 8.41 7.74 -4.21
N VAL A 224 8.07 6.47 -4.02
CA VAL A 224 9.04 5.36 -4.06
C VAL A 224 9.57 5.17 -5.47
N ALA A 225 8.67 5.14 -6.47
CA ALA A 225 9.01 4.93 -7.87
C ALA A 225 9.87 6.05 -8.45
N SER A 226 9.60 7.31 -8.08
CA SER A 226 10.35 8.49 -8.56
C SER A 226 11.81 8.54 -8.09
N GLU A 227 12.17 7.74 -7.07
CA GLU A 227 13.55 7.58 -6.62
C GLU A 227 14.27 6.40 -7.32
N GLY A 228 13.61 5.76 -8.30
CA GLY A 228 14.19 4.72 -9.15
C GLY A 228 13.74 3.29 -8.83
N ASN A 229 12.79 3.09 -7.91
CA ASN A 229 12.32 1.75 -7.52
C ASN A 229 10.83 1.56 -7.81
N GLU A 230 10.54 0.96 -8.96
CA GLU A 230 9.18 0.63 -9.39
C GLU A 230 8.66 -0.70 -8.81
N GLN A 231 9.44 -1.40 -7.97
CA GLN A 231 9.06 -2.69 -7.38
C GLN A 231 8.20 -2.49 -6.13
N VAL A 232 6.99 -1.95 -6.33
CA VAL A 232 6.06 -1.62 -5.25
C VAL A 232 4.84 -2.56 -5.27
N VAL A 233 4.53 -3.13 -4.10
CA VAL A 233 3.29 -3.87 -3.82
C VAL A 233 2.43 -3.02 -2.91
N LEU A 234 1.20 -2.76 -3.31
CA LEU A 234 0.23 -1.99 -2.53
C LEU A 234 -0.47 -2.91 -1.54
N CYS A 235 -0.83 -2.39 -0.36
CA CYS A 235 -1.51 -3.18 0.67
C CYS A 235 -2.72 -2.45 1.25
N GLU A 236 -3.93 -2.89 0.87
CA GLU A 236 -5.18 -2.44 1.49
C GLU A 236 -5.32 -3.09 2.88
N ARG A 237 -5.62 -2.27 3.89
CA ARG A 237 -5.57 -2.69 5.31
C ARG A 237 -6.63 -2.04 6.19
N GLY A 238 -7.68 -1.53 5.57
CA GLY A 238 -8.80 -0.83 6.17
C GLY A 238 -8.54 0.65 6.43
N ILE A 239 -9.62 1.41 6.29
CA ILE A 239 -9.69 2.85 6.55
C ILE A 239 -10.52 3.14 7.81
N ARG A 240 -10.27 4.29 8.41
CA ARG A 240 -11.07 4.81 9.51
C ARG A 240 -12.39 5.35 8.97
N THR A 241 -13.48 4.94 9.61
CA THR A 241 -14.85 5.39 9.33
C THR A 241 -15.53 5.73 10.66
N TYR A 242 -16.83 6.04 10.61
CA TYR A 242 -17.66 6.18 11.81
C TYR A 242 -18.01 4.83 12.47
N GLU A 243 -17.91 3.72 11.75
CA GLU A 243 -18.17 2.36 12.26
C GLU A 243 -17.23 1.98 13.42
N THR A 244 -17.76 1.29 14.42
CA THR A 244 -17.04 0.92 15.66
C THR A 244 -17.00 -0.59 15.94
N ALA A 245 -17.74 -1.42 15.20
CA ALA A 245 -17.75 -2.88 15.35
C ALA A 245 -16.43 -3.56 14.91
N THR A 246 -15.62 -2.87 14.09
CA THR A 246 -14.29 -3.32 13.65
C THR A 246 -13.27 -2.22 13.87
N ARG A 247 -11.98 -2.59 13.96
CA ARG A 247 -10.88 -1.62 14.16
C ARG A 247 -10.76 -0.63 13.00
N PHE A 248 -10.98 -1.11 11.79
CA PHE A 248 -11.10 -0.33 10.57
C PHE A 248 -12.21 -0.93 9.69
N THR A 249 -12.67 -0.18 8.70
CA THR A 249 -13.52 -0.70 7.63
C THR A 249 -12.61 -1.14 6.49
N LEU A 250 -12.57 -2.45 6.23
CA LEU A 250 -11.75 -3.02 5.15
C LEU A 250 -12.37 -2.68 3.79
N ASP A 251 -11.73 -1.77 3.04
CA ASP A 251 -12.24 -1.27 1.77
C ASP A 251 -11.85 -2.20 0.60
N LEU A 252 -12.56 -3.32 0.45
CA LEU A 252 -12.30 -4.26 -0.64
C LEU A 252 -12.55 -3.68 -2.04
N ASN A 253 -13.33 -2.59 -2.15
CA ASN A 253 -13.52 -1.88 -3.43
C ASN A 253 -12.20 -1.28 -3.92
N ALA A 254 -11.25 -1.00 -3.02
CA ALA A 254 -9.94 -0.50 -3.38
C ALA A 254 -9.18 -1.45 -4.31
N VAL A 255 -9.37 -2.77 -4.20
CA VAL A 255 -8.69 -3.76 -5.04
C VAL A 255 -9.00 -3.55 -6.53
N PRO A 256 -10.26 -3.68 -7.01
CA PRO A 256 -10.58 -3.47 -8.41
C PRO A 256 -10.37 -2.01 -8.86
N VAL A 257 -10.55 -1.03 -7.97
CA VAL A 257 -10.27 0.38 -8.30
C VAL A 257 -8.78 0.59 -8.57
N ILE A 258 -7.90 0.09 -7.71
CA ILE A 258 -6.45 0.20 -7.89
C ILE A 258 -6.02 -0.57 -9.13
N HIS A 259 -6.51 -1.79 -9.34
CA HIS A 259 -6.22 -2.53 -10.57
C HIS A 259 -6.65 -1.75 -11.81
N ARG A 260 -7.75 -1.01 -11.81
CA ARG A 260 -8.09 -0.15 -12.96
C ARG A 260 -7.14 1.05 -13.12
N LEU A 261 -6.69 1.64 -12.02
CA LEU A 261 -5.92 2.89 -12.01
C LEU A 261 -4.41 2.69 -12.16
N SER A 262 -3.89 1.55 -11.71
CA SER A 262 -2.47 1.23 -11.57
C SER A 262 -2.18 -0.18 -12.07
N HIS A 263 -0.96 -0.39 -12.56
CA HIS A 263 -0.41 -1.70 -12.90
C HIS A 263 0.26 -2.40 -11.71
N LEU A 264 0.34 -1.76 -10.54
CA LEU A 264 0.99 -2.34 -9.37
C LEU A 264 0.11 -3.42 -8.72
N PRO A 265 0.72 -4.49 -8.16
CA PRO A 265 -0.01 -5.52 -7.46
C PRO A 265 -0.61 -5.04 -6.14
N VAL A 266 -1.73 -5.64 -5.74
CA VAL A 266 -2.49 -5.28 -4.54
C VAL A 266 -2.67 -6.48 -3.61
N VAL A 267 -2.09 -6.39 -2.42
CA VAL A 267 -2.28 -7.32 -1.30
C VAL A 267 -3.35 -6.78 -0.34
N VAL A 268 -4.04 -7.64 0.37
CA VAL A 268 -4.98 -7.25 1.44
C VAL A 268 -4.55 -7.79 2.80
N ASP A 269 -4.59 -6.95 3.83
CA ASP A 269 -4.34 -7.32 5.23
C ASP A 269 -5.67 -7.45 6.01
N PRO A 270 -6.29 -8.65 6.05
CA PRO A 270 -7.55 -8.87 6.76
C PRO A 270 -7.39 -8.85 8.29
N SER A 271 -6.18 -9.08 8.81
CA SER A 271 -5.90 -9.06 10.25
C SER A 271 -6.03 -7.65 10.80
N HIS A 272 -5.24 -6.72 10.28
CA HIS A 272 -5.33 -5.33 10.70
C HIS A 272 -6.58 -4.64 10.20
N GLY A 273 -7.06 -4.99 9.00
CA GLY A 273 -8.26 -4.41 8.41
C GLY A 273 -9.51 -4.60 9.24
N THR A 274 -9.64 -5.75 9.92
CA THR A 274 -10.77 -6.02 10.81
C THR A 274 -10.44 -5.74 12.28
N GLY A 275 -9.21 -6.05 12.71
CA GLY A 275 -8.83 -6.04 14.12
C GLY A 275 -9.47 -7.16 14.94
N HIS A 276 -10.02 -8.21 14.30
CA HIS A 276 -10.77 -9.24 15.01
C HIS A 276 -10.55 -10.63 14.40
N ARG A 277 -10.00 -11.57 15.19
CA ARG A 277 -9.55 -12.88 14.69
C ARG A 277 -10.67 -13.69 14.02
N GLY A 278 -11.90 -13.56 14.49
CA GLY A 278 -13.06 -14.27 13.94
C GLY A 278 -13.44 -13.84 12.53
N TYR A 279 -12.96 -12.68 12.07
CA TYR A 279 -13.29 -12.13 10.76
C TYR A 279 -12.18 -12.33 9.73
N VAL A 280 -10.97 -12.70 10.16
CA VAL A 280 -9.77 -12.80 9.32
C VAL A 280 -9.98 -13.77 8.16
N THR A 281 -10.45 -14.99 8.43
CA THR A 281 -10.67 -16.00 7.38
C THR A 281 -11.73 -15.56 6.37
N ALA A 282 -12.85 -15.02 6.85
CA ALA A 282 -13.92 -14.53 5.98
C ALA A 282 -13.43 -13.40 5.06
N MET A 283 -12.68 -12.44 5.60
CA MET A 283 -12.14 -11.31 4.84
C MET A 283 -10.98 -11.71 3.93
N ALA A 284 -10.17 -12.72 4.29
CA ALA A 284 -9.15 -13.27 3.40
C ALA A 284 -9.78 -13.91 2.15
N ARG A 285 -10.87 -14.67 2.32
CA ARG A 285 -11.65 -15.22 1.18
C ARG A 285 -12.22 -14.11 0.32
N ALA A 286 -12.85 -13.10 0.94
CA ALA A 286 -13.44 -11.98 0.22
C ALA A 286 -12.38 -11.17 -0.56
N ALA A 287 -11.20 -10.95 0.02
CA ALA A 287 -10.10 -10.26 -0.64
C ALA A 287 -9.66 -10.99 -1.93
N VAL A 288 -9.50 -12.30 -1.87
CA VAL A 288 -9.13 -13.10 -3.04
C VAL A 288 -10.24 -13.11 -4.09
N ALA A 289 -11.50 -13.25 -3.67
CA ALA A 289 -12.65 -13.16 -4.57
C ALA A 289 -12.76 -11.78 -5.25
N ALA A 290 -12.39 -10.70 -4.54
CA ALA A 290 -12.36 -9.34 -5.07
C ALA A 290 -11.18 -9.07 -6.02
N GLY A 291 -10.25 -10.03 -6.18
CA GLY A 291 -9.12 -9.93 -7.10
C GLY A 291 -7.77 -9.62 -6.44
N ALA A 292 -7.61 -9.67 -5.12
CA ALA A 292 -6.32 -9.36 -4.51
C ALA A 292 -5.20 -10.32 -4.97
N ASP A 293 -4.02 -9.77 -5.26
CA ASP A 293 -2.81 -10.50 -5.69
C ASP A 293 -2.10 -11.23 -4.54
N GLY A 294 -2.53 -10.94 -3.32
CA GLY A 294 -2.14 -11.70 -2.15
C GLY A 294 -2.86 -11.27 -0.89
N ILE A 295 -2.59 -11.98 0.20
CA ILE A 295 -3.06 -11.65 1.54
C ILE A 295 -1.90 -11.60 2.53
N ALA A 296 -2.02 -10.74 3.53
CA ALA A 296 -1.08 -10.62 4.65
C ALA A 296 -1.78 -10.91 5.98
N VAL A 297 -1.43 -12.03 6.63
CA VAL A 297 -2.17 -12.56 7.79
C VAL A 297 -1.29 -12.67 9.03
N GLU A 298 -1.83 -12.32 10.19
CA GLU A 298 -1.18 -12.50 11.49
C GLU A 298 -1.40 -13.89 12.06
N VAL A 299 -0.31 -14.60 12.31
CA VAL A 299 -0.32 -15.97 12.84
C VAL A 299 0.62 -16.06 14.04
N HIS A 300 0.14 -16.67 15.13
CA HIS A 300 0.93 -16.90 16.34
C HIS A 300 0.63 -18.28 16.92
N PRO A 301 1.61 -18.97 17.56
CA PRO A 301 1.37 -20.27 18.18
C PRO A 301 0.37 -20.19 19.33
N ASP A 302 0.45 -19.11 20.12
CA ASP A 302 -0.45 -18.84 21.25
C ASP A 302 -0.93 -17.37 21.20
N PRO A 303 -1.91 -17.04 20.35
CA PRO A 303 -2.32 -15.65 20.12
C PRO A 303 -2.75 -14.89 21.37
N ASP A 304 -3.28 -15.58 22.39
CA ASP A 304 -3.76 -14.95 23.62
C ASP A 304 -2.60 -14.46 24.52
N LYS A 305 -1.41 -15.03 24.33
CA LYS A 305 -0.16 -14.58 24.98
C LYS A 305 0.69 -13.64 24.13
N SER A 306 0.25 -13.30 22.91
CA SER A 306 0.99 -12.40 22.01
C SER A 306 1.21 -11.03 22.67
N VAL A 307 2.44 -10.52 22.59
CA VAL A 307 2.82 -9.21 23.18
C VAL A 307 2.27 -8.01 22.38
N SER A 308 1.69 -8.29 21.20
CA SER A 308 1.05 -7.31 20.34
C SER A 308 -0.10 -7.92 19.53
N ASP A 309 -1.16 -7.15 19.33
CA ASP A 309 -2.22 -7.45 18.36
C ASP A 309 -2.87 -8.87 18.53
N SER A 310 -2.99 -9.31 19.78
CA SER A 310 -3.59 -10.60 20.16
C SER A 310 -5.02 -10.78 19.62
N GLN A 311 -5.80 -9.69 19.54
CA GLN A 311 -7.21 -9.71 19.15
C GLN A 311 -7.45 -10.14 17.70
N GLN A 312 -6.57 -9.78 16.76
CA GLN A 312 -6.70 -10.14 15.34
C GLN A 312 -5.87 -11.34 14.92
N THR A 313 -4.90 -11.74 15.73
CA THR A 313 -3.96 -12.80 15.39
C THR A 313 -4.67 -14.16 15.46
N ILE A 314 -4.52 -14.98 14.42
CA ILE A 314 -5.10 -16.32 14.35
C ILE A 314 -4.09 -17.39 14.77
N THR A 315 -4.59 -18.55 15.18
CA THR A 315 -3.77 -19.71 15.55
C THR A 315 -3.21 -20.40 14.31
N ILE A 316 -2.16 -21.21 14.47
CA ILE A 316 -1.60 -22.05 13.40
C ILE A 316 -2.67 -22.98 12.76
N PRO A 317 -3.52 -23.69 13.54
CA PRO A 317 -4.61 -24.49 12.95
C PRO A 317 -5.60 -23.67 12.13
N ALA A 318 -5.98 -22.48 12.61
CA ALA A 318 -6.87 -21.58 11.87
C ALA A 318 -6.22 -21.09 10.57
N PHE A 319 -4.91 -20.81 10.58
CA PHE A 319 -4.18 -20.44 9.37
C PHE A 319 -4.14 -21.58 8.35
N ARG A 320 -3.87 -22.82 8.77
CA ARG A 320 -3.92 -23.99 7.88
C ARG A 320 -5.28 -24.16 7.22
N GLN A 321 -6.36 -23.91 7.97
CA GLN A 321 -7.71 -23.94 7.42
C GLN A 321 -7.96 -22.78 6.44
N LEU A 322 -7.53 -21.56 6.79
CA LEU A 322 -7.62 -20.38 5.93
C LEU A 322 -6.95 -20.62 4.57
N VAL A 323 -5.74 -21.19 4.53
CA VAL A 323 -5.04 -21.44 3.25
C VAL A 323 -5.83 -22.41 2.35
N LYS A 324 -6.45 -23.45 2.93
CA LYS A 324 -7.29 -24.40 2.17
C LYS A 324 -8.48 -23.68 1.53
N GLU A 325 -9.18 -22.86 2.31
CA GLU A 325 -10.36 -22.15 1.85
C GLU A 325 -10.01 -21.07 0.81
N VAL A 326 -8.93 -20.33 1.03
CA VAL A 326 -8.43 -19.34 0.08
C VAL A 326 -8.08 -19.99 -1.25
N ARG A 327 -7.46 -21.18 -1.25
CA ARG A 327 -7.16 -21.92 -2.48
C ARG A 327 -8.43 -22.32 -3.24
N GLN A 328 -9.49 -22.73 -2.53
CA GLN A 328 -10.77 -23.03 -3.17
C GLN A 328 -11.41 -21.79 -3.80
N VAL A 329 -11.39 -20.66 -3.09
CA VAL A 329 -11.93 -19.39 -3.60
C VAL A 329 -11.12 -18.90 -4.81
N ALA A 330 -9.78 -18.94 -4.75
CA ALA A 330 -8.92 -18.55 -5.87
C ALA A 330 -9.29 -19.32 -7.15
N ARG A 331 -9.46 -20.64 -7.04
CA ARG A 331 -9.87 -21.49 -8.17
C ARG A 331 -11.25 -21.14 -8.70
N ALA A 332 -12.21 -20.86 -7.81
CA ALA A 332 -13.56 -20.47 -8.21
C ALA A 332 -13.59 -19.15 -9.01
N VAL A 333 -12.61 -18.26 -8.82
CA VAL A 333 -12.46 -17.01 -9.58
C VAL A 333 -11.39 -17.08 -10.68
N GLY A 334 -11.00 -18.28 -11.12
CA GLY A 334 -10.09 -18.47 -12.26
C GLY A 334 -8.61 -18.18 -11.98
N ARG A 335 -8.24 -18.16 -10.70
CA ARG A 335 -6.88 -17.98 -10.17
C ARG A 335 -6.40 -19.24 -9.44
N ASP A 336 -5.16 -19.25 -8.98
CA ASP A 336 -4.68 -20.26 -8.04
C ASP A 336 -3.89 -19.57 -6.91
N VAL A 337 -3.64 -20.30 -5.83
CA VAL A 337 -2.57 -19.92 -4.88
C VAL A 337 -1.24 -20.34 -5.51
N LEU A 338 -0.17 -19.56 -5.28
CA LEU A 338 1.17 -19.85 -5.79
C LEU A 338 1.68 -21.27 -5.44
#